data_AF-A0A935YE83-F1
#
_entry.id   AF-A0A935YE83-F1
#
_cell.length_a   1.000
_cell.length_b   1.000
_cell.length_c   1.000
_cell.angle_alpha   90.00
_cell.angle_beta   90.00
_cell.angle_gamma   90.00
#
_symmetry.space_group_name_H-M   'P 1'
#
loop_
_entity.id
_entity.type
_entity.pdbx_description
1 polymer ?
#
loop_
_entity_poly.entity_id
_entity_poly.type
_entity_poly.pdbx_seq_one_letter_code
_entity_poly.pdbx_strand_id
1 'polypeptide(L)' 'MITPAGKKLVATLGAKLAPLGPFLARPMFGGFGLYIDGLIFGIMALDQVYPQGRRPEPRRVQRRRQRAVQL' A
#
# COMPACT_ATOMS: atom_id res chain seq x y z
N MET A 1 -10.16 -7.16 1.47
CA MET A 1 -10.38 -7.88 0.21
C MET A 1 -9.20 -7.58 -0.70
N ILE A 2 -8.52 -8.62 -1.21
CA ILE A 2 -7.38 -8.45 -2.12
C ILE A 2 -7.94 -8.06 -3.50
N THR A 3 -7.63 -6.85 -3.96
CA THR A 3 -8.09 -6.30 -5.24
C THR A 3 -7.11 -6.64 -6.37
N PRO A 4 -7.52 -6.55 -7.65
CA PRO A 4 -6.61 -6.63 -8.79
C PRO A 4 -5.50 -5.55 -8.74
N ALA A 5 -5.85 -4.34 -8.30
CA ALA A 5 -4.90 -3.24 -8.12
C ALA A 5 -3.83 -3.58 -7.07
N GLY A 6 -4.23 -4.15 -5.93
CA GLY A 6 -3.31 -4.62 -4.89
C GLY A 6 -2.35 -5.69 -5.40
N LYS A 7 -2.83 -6.66 -6.20
CA LYS A 7 -1.97 -7.67 -6.83
C LYS A 7 -0.93 -7.05 -7.77
N LYS A 8 -1.35 -6.09 -8.61
CA LYS A 8 -0.44 -5.38 -9.52
C LYS A 8 0.62 -4.58 -8.75
N LEU A 9 0.23 -3.94 -7.65
CA LEU A 9 1.14 -3.19 -6.80
C LEU A 9 2.18 -4.11 -6.15
N VAL A 10 1.77 -5.27 -5.61
CA VAL A 10 2.70 -6.28 -5.06
C VAL A 10 3.71 -6.74 -6.11
N ALA A 11 3.27 -7.04 -7.33
CA ALA A 11 4.17 -7.45 -8.41
C ALA A 11 5.18 -6.35 -8.77
N THR A 12 4.70 -5.09 -8.80
CA THR A 12 5.55 -3.92 -9.08
C THR A 12 6.60 -3.71 -7.98
N LEU A 13 6.20 -3.87 -6.72
CA LEU A 13 7.10 -3.77 -5.57
C LEU A 13 8.16 -4.88 -5.61
N GLY A 14 7.77 -6.13 -5.90
CA GLY A 14 8.73 -7.23 -6.02
C GLY A 14 9.81 -6.97 -7.07
N ALA A 15 9.43 -6.46 -8.24
CA ALA A 15 10.39 -6.10 -9.28
C ALA A 15 11.33 -4.95 -8.87
N LYS A 16 10.79 -3.92 -8.20
CA LYS A 16 11.58 -2.75 -7.78
C LYS A 16 12.51 -3.02 -6.59
N LEU A 17 12.09 -3.92 -5.70
CA LEU A 17 12.78 -4.22 -4.45
C LEU A 17 13.71 -5.44 -4.58
N ALA A 18 13.70 -6.13 -5.73
CA ALA A 18 14.59 -7.26 -6.00
C ALA A 18 16.08 -7.00 -5.68
N PRO A 19 16.65 -5.79 -5.92
CA PRO A 19 18.05 -5.52 -5.56
C PRO A 19 18.33 -5.47 -4.05
N LEU A 20 17.30 -5.32 -3.22
CA LEU A 20 17.42 -5.23 -1.76
C LEU A 20 17.32 -6.60 -1.08
N GLY A 21 17.07 -7.68 -1.84
CA GLY A 21 16.95 -9.04 -1.34
C GLY A 21 15.59 -9.69 -1.64
N PRO A 22 15.42 -10.99 -1.33
CA PRO A 22 14.16 -11.73 -1.50
C PRO A 22 12.92 -10.99 -0.97
N PHE A 23 12.05 -10.61 -1.91
CA PHE A 23 10.75 -10.00 -1.60
C PHE A 23 9.65 -11.06 -1.46
N LEU A 24 8.85 -10.95 -0.39
CA LEU A 24 7.69 -11.82 -0.16
C LEU A 24 6.45 -10.98 0.21
N ALA A 25 5.29 -11.42 -0.27
CA ALA A 25 4.00 -10.86 0.10
C ALA A 25 3.08 -11.96 0.63
N ARG A 26 2.58 -11.81 1.86
CA ARG A 26 1.72 -12.80 2.53
C ARG A 26 0.32 -12.22 2.78
N PRO A 27 -0.79 -12.94 2.53
CA PRO A 27 -2.11 -12.44 2.86
C PRO A 27 -2.24 -12.10 4.35
N MET A 28 -2.57 -10.85 4.68
CA MET A 28 -2.79 -10.37 6.06
C MET A 28 -3.82 -9.23 6.08
N PHE A 29 -4.74 -9.27 7.07
CA PHE A 29 -5.74 -8.20 7.31
C PHE A 29 -6.56 -7.79 6.08
N GLY A 30 -6.85 -8.75 5.19
CA GLY A 30 -7.59 -8.48 3.95
C GLY A 30 -6.77 -7.80 2.84
N GLY A 31 -5.45 -7.67 3.00
CA GLY A 31 -4.46 -7.24 2.01
C GLY A 31 -3.18 -8.09 2.09
N PHE A 32 -2.00 -7.48 2.11
CA PHE A 32 -0.71 -8.19 2.15
C PHE A 32 0.27 -7.65 3.19
N GLY A 33 0.89 -8.49 4.00
CA GLY A 33 2.15 -8.16 4.69
C GLY A 33 3.31 -8.24 3.70
N LEU A 34 4.19 -7.23 3.72
CA LEU A 34 5.31 -7.09 2.78
C LEU A 34 6.64 -7.32 3.52
N TYR A 35 7.48 -8.18 2.95
CA TYR A 35 8.73 -8.63 3.54
C TYR A 35 9.89 -8.48 2.55
N ILE A 36 11.07 -8.10 3.03
CA ILE A 36 12.37 -8.18 2.33
C ILE A 36 13.32 -8.92 3.26
N ASP A 37 14.04 -9.92 2.77
CA ASP A 37 14.99 -10.71 3.56
C ASP A 37 14.38 -11.28 4.85
N GLY A 38 13.11 -11.67 4.79
CA GLY A 38 12.35 -12.20 5.92
C GLY A 38 11.91 -11.14 6.95
N LEU A 39 12.33 -9.88 6.81
CA LEU A 39 11.90 -8.77 7.66
C LEU A 39 10.65 -8.11 7.09
N ILE A 40 9.63 -7.94 7.94
CA ILE A 40 8.46 -7.15 7.58
C ILE A 40 8.83 -5.67 7.54
N PHE A 41 8.45 -4.99 6.47
CA PHE A 41 8.70 -3.55 6.30
C PHE A 41 7.42 -2.74 6.09
N GLY A 42 6.29 -3.40 5.83
CA GLY A 42 5.00 -2.74 5.73
C GLY A 42 3.83 -3.68 5.49
N ILE A 43 2.64 -3.09 5.50
CA ILE A 43 1.37 -3.77 5.21
C ILE A 43 0.68 -3.02 4.08
N MET A 44 0.19 -3.76 3.09
CA MET A 44 -0.70 -3.26 2.06
C MET A 44 -2.16 -3.48 2.46
N ALA A 45 -2.96 -2.42 2.52
CA ALA A 45 -4.40 -2.48 2.74
C ALA A 45 -5.10 -1.33 2.00
N LEU A 46 -6.31 -1.57 1.50
CA LEU A 46 -7.09 -0.55 0.76
C LEU A 46 -6.26 0.13 -0.35
N ASP A 47 -5.57 -0.69 -1.15
CA ASP A 47 -4.69 -0.27 -2.25
C ASP A 47 -3.55 0.70 -1.86
N GLN A 48 -3.12 0.69 -0.60
CA GLN A 48 -2.03 1.52 -0.08
C GLN A 48 -1.04 0.72 0.76
N VAL A 49 0.21 1.18 0.78
CA VAL A 49 1.28 0.64 1.62
C VAL A 49 1.41 1.50 2.89
N TYR A 50 1.41 0.83 4.03
CA TYR A 50 1.67 1.40 5.35
C TYR A 50 3.02 0.88 5.84
N PRO A 51 4.04 1.74 5.99
CA PRO A 51 5.34 1.34 6.51
C PRO A 51 5.25 0.92 7.97
N GLN A 52 6.01 -0.11 8.35
CA GLN A 52 6.13 -0.48 9.75
C GLN A 52 6.86 0.62 10.53
N GLY A 53 6.34 0.97 11.71
CA GLY A 53 6.92 2.00 12.57
C GLY A 53 6.47 3.44 12.26
N ARG A 54 5.72 3.68 11.17
CA ARG A 54 5.09 4.97 10.91
C ARG A 54 3.65 4.96 11.43
N ARG A 55 3.31 5.87 12.36
CA ARG A 55 1.91 6.10 12.74
C ARG A 55 1.13 6.50 11.48
N PRO A 56 -0.02 5.87 11.17
CA PRO A 56 -0.83 6.30 10.05
C PRO A 56 -1.32 7.71 10.32
N GLU A 57 -0.87 8.67 9.51
CA GLU A 57 -1.40 10.02 9.56
C GLU A 57 -2.85 9.96 9.07
N PRO A 58 -3.84 10.47 9.83
CA PRO A 58 -5.23 10.45 9.38
C PRO A 58 -5.31 11.18 8.03
N ARG A 59 -5.82 10.48 7.02
CA ARG A 59 -6.03 11.06 5.69
C ARG A 59 -6.86 12.34 5.85
N ARG A 60 -6.26 13.51 5.58
CA ARG A 60 -7.03 14.72 5.33
C ARG A 60 -7.89 14.41 4.10
N VAL A 61 -9.19 14.25 4.31
CA VAL A 61 -10.16 14.16 3.21
C VAL A 61 -10.03 15.49 2.47
N GLN A 62 -9.32 15.48 1.35
CA GLN A 62 -9.26 16.61 0.43
C GLN A 62 -10.67 16.74 -0.15
N ARG A 63 -11.56 17.46 0.55
CA ARG A 63 -12.86 17.85 0.01
C ARG A 63 -12.55 18.61 -1.27
N ARG A 64 -12.69 17.96 -2.43
CA ARG A 64 -12.74 18.62 -3.73
C ARG A 64 -13.75 19.75 -3.56
N ARG A 65 -13.29 21.00 -3.56
CA ARG A 65 -14.16 22.16 -3.68
C ARG A 65 -14.73 22.13 -5.09
N GLN A 66 -15.79 21.36 -5.29
CA GLN A 66 -16.78 21.67 -6.31
C GLN A 66 -17.71 22.71 -5.68
N ARG A 67 -17.35 23.98 -5.84
CA ARG A 67 -18.36 25.03 -6.04
C ARG A 67 -18.23 25.38 -7.51
N ALA A 68 -19.04 24.75 -8.35
CA ALA A 68 -20.36 25.27 -8.71
C ALA A 68 -20.19 26.64 -9.36
N VAL A 69 -20.13 26.62 -10.69
CA VAL A 69 -20.55 27.72 -11.54
C VAL A 69 -21.91 28.18 -11.00
N GLN A 70 -21.99 29.41 -10.51
CA GLN A 70 -23.25 30.08 -10.23
C GLN A 70 -23.20 31.41 -10.98
N LEU A 71 -24.04 31.43 -12.02
CA LEU A 71 -24.75 32.54 -12.68
C LEU A 71 -23.92 33.74 -13.16
#